data_AF-A0A5C6RNF3-F1
#
_entry.id   AF-A0A5C6RNF3-F1
#
_cell.length_a   1.000
_cell.length_b   1.000
_cell.length_c   1.000
_cell.angle_alpha   90.00
_cell.angle_beta   90.00
_cell.angle_gamma   90.00
#
_symmetry.space_group_name_H-M   'P 1'
#
loop_
_entity.id
_entity.type
_entity.pdbx_description
1 polymer ?
#
loop_
_entity_poly.entity_id
_entity_poly.type
_entity_poly.pdbx_seq_one_letter_code
_entity_poly.pdbx_strand_id
1 'polypeptide(L)'
;MIGFKSIADERLDFALERVQEVIKAAELGKGDKEDPRLKLTPQKRKEEKLTPSELAKNYHQYIKSFGMLVLNSGLVAALLFAQGKANKGDKKAEAYNLIIEHLTKWLRCSGYLEKVDDECENIQNVQDREKEAQKAKNSIQQLYSKNSPHIRQATREALAFLQDLKRVADARLQKPEKTGNDGK
;
A
#
# COMPACT_ATOMS: atom_id res chain seq x y z
N MET A 1 12.21 29.02 16.21
CA MET A 1 13.08 28.27 15.29
C MET A 1 12.25 27.15 14.69
N ILE A 2 12.06 27.12 13.37
CA ILE A 2 11.38 26.01 12.70
C ILE A 2 12.45 24.93 12.51
N GLY A 3 12.32 23.80 13.21
CA GLY A 3 13.25 22.68 13.04
C GLY A 3 13.04 22.04 11.67
N PHE A 4 14.08 22.01 10.84
CA PHE A 4 14.06 21.27 9.59
C PHE A 4 14.03 19.77 9.90
N LYS A 5 12.98 19.06 9.47
CA LYS A 5 12.96 17.59 9.50
C LYS A 5 13.88 17.04 8.43
N SER A 6 14.54 15.92 8.71
CA SER A 6 15.27 15.21 7.67
C SER A 6 14.30 14.43 6.78
N ILE A 7 14.70 14.15 5.53
CA ILE A 7 13.90 13.29 4.63
C ILE A 7 13.65 11.89 5.22
N ALA A 8 14.56 11.41 6.08
CA ALA A 8 14.37 10.15 6.78
C ALA A 8 13.23 10.22 7.81
N ASP A 9 13.11 11.34 8.52
CA ASP A 9 12.01 11.57 9.48
C ASP A 9 10.68 11.69 8.75
N GLU A 10 10.64 12.46 7.66
CA GLU A 10 9.43 12.60 6.82
C GLU A 10 8.97 11.25 6.27
N ARG A 11 9.91 10.41 5.82
CA ARG A 11 9.63 9.08 5.29
C ARG A 11 9.09 8.14 6.35
N LEU A 12 9.65 8.19 7.56
CA LEU A 12 9.19 7.38 8.68
C LEU A 12 7.79 7.82 9.14
N ASP A 13 7.56 9.13 9.23
CA ASP A 13 6.24 9.70 9.56
C ASP A 13 5.19 9.27 8.54
N PHE A 14 5.52 9.35 7.24
CA PHE A 14 4.64 8.90 6.18
C PHE A 14 4.37 7.40 6.24
N ALA A 15 5.39 6.58 6.51
CA ALA A 15 5.23 5.13 6.69
C ALA A 15 4.32 4.79 7.89
N LEU A 16 4.46 5.53 9.00
CA LEU A 16 3.61 5.40 10.18
C LEU A 16 2.15 5.69 9.85
N GLU A 17 1.88 6.80 9.18
CA GLU A 17 0.53 7.19 8.76
C GLU A 17 -0.11 6.12 7.86
N ARG A 18 0.62 5.65 6.85
CA ARG A 18 0.11 4.65 5.90
C ARG A 18 -0.15 3.30 6.56
N VAL A 19 0.66 2.86 7.53
CA VAL A 19 0.36 1.63 8.28
C VAL A 19 -0.86 1.81 9.20
N GLN A 20 -1.04 2.99 9.81
CA GLN A 20 -2.24 3.28 10.58
C GLN A 20 -3.50 3.26 9.72
N GLU A 21 -3.41 3.73 8.49
CA GLU A 21 -4.50 3.63 7.51
C GLU A 21 -4.89 2.17 7.24
N VAL A 22 -3.93 1.27 7.07
CA VAL A 22 -4.19 -0.17 6.91
C VAL A 22 -4.86 -0.76 8.14
N ILE A 23 -4.46 -0.35 9.34
CA ILE A 23 -5.07 -0.80 10.60
C ILE A 23 -6.54 -0.35 10.67
N LYS A 24 -6.82 0.92 10.35
CA LYS A 24 -8.18 1.46 10.33
C LYS A 24 -9.05 0.77 9.27
N ALA A 25 -8.52 0.60 8.06
CA ALA A 25 -9.21 -0.10 6.96
C ALA A 25 -9.49 -1.56 7.33
N ALA A 26 -8.57 -2.22 8.02
CA ALA A 26 -8.82 -3.51 8.63
C ALA A 26 -9.96 -3.41 9.65
N GLU A 27 -9.91 -2.54 10.64
CA GLU A 27 -10.93 -2.48 11.70
C GLU A 27 -12.36 -2.20 11.20
N LEU A 28 -12.53 -1.32 10.22
CA LEU A 28 -13.84 -0.96 9.65
C LEU A 28 -14.54 -2.12 8.93
N GLY A 29 -13.80 -3.11 8.43
CA GLY A 29 -14.38 -4.32 7.84
C GLY A 29 -15.02 -5.29 8.83
N LYS A 30 -15.01 -5.01 10.15
CA LYS A 30 -15.67 -5.83 11.19
C LYS A 30 -17.18 -5.57 11.33
N GLY A 31 -17.72 -4.53 10.68
CA GLY A 31 -19.06 -4.00 10.96
C GLY A 31 -20.25 -4.72 10.30
N ASP A 32 -20.10 -5.27 9.09
CA ASP A 32 -21.26 -5.77 8.33
C ASP A 32 -21.33 -7.29 8.35
N LYS A 33 -21.98 -7.86 9.38
CA LYS A 33 -22.64 -9.15 9.20
C LYS A 33 -23.81 -8.90 8.25
N GLU A 34 -23.64 -9.28 6.98
CA GLU A 34 -24.72 -9.25 5.99
C GLU A 34 -25.98 -9.91 6.55
N ASP A 35 -27.10 -9.19 6.52
CA ASP A 35 -28.42 -9.74 6.79
C ASP A 35 -28.72 -10.85 5.76
N PRO A 36 -28.92 -12.11 6.18
CA PRO A 36 -29.07 -13.25 5.27
C PRO A 36 -30.31 -13.20 4.37
N ARG A 37 -31.15 -12.16 4.48
CA ARG A 37 -32.44 -12.03 3.76
C ARG A 37 -32.35 -11.33 2.40
N LEU A 38 -31.23 -10.72 2.03
CA LEU A 38 -31.06 -10.05 0.72
C LEU A 38 -30.29 -10.93 -0.28
N LYS A 39 -30.95 -11.99 -0.78
CA LYS A 39 -30.48 -12.74 -1.96
C LYS A 39 -31.28 -12.31 -3.20
N LEU A 40 -30.68 -11.46 -4.05
CA LEU A 40 -31.12 -11.24 -5.42
C LEU A 40 -30.00 -11.66 -6.39
N THR A 41 -30.41 -12.31 -7.49
CA THR A 41 -29.63 -13.02 -8.52
C THR A 41 -29.01 -12.06 -9.57
N PRO A 42 -28.41 -12.53 -10.70
CA PRO A 42 -27.05 -13.08 -10.80
C PRO A 42 -26.17 -12.35 -11.85
N GLN A 43 -25.04 -11.79 -11.41
CA GLN A 43 -23.76 -11.51 -12.13
C GLN A 43 -23.02 -10.31 -11.50
N LYS A 44 -22.98 -10.24 -10.18
CA LYS A 44 -21.94 -9.48 -9.48
C LYS A 44 -20.86 -10.47 -9.12
N ARG A 45 -19.62 -10.25 -9.58
CA ARG A 45 -18.44 -10.85 -8.96
C ARG A 45 -18.66 -10.73 -7.45
N LYS A 46 -18.70 -11.86 -6.75
CA LYS A 46 -18.69 -11.86 -5.29
C LYS A 46 -17.34 -11.28 -4.89
N GLU A 47 -17.29 -9.97 -4.70
CA GLU A 47 -16.19 -9.30 -4.02
C GLU A 47 -16.22 -9.80 -2.58
N GLU A 48 -15.58 -10.93 -2.35
CA GLU A 48 -15.40 -11.50 -1.03
C GLU A 48 -14.40 -10.59 -0.30
N LYS A 49 -14.91 -9.50 0.29
CA LYS A 49 -14.14 -8.53 1.06
C LYS A 49 -13.34 -9.29 2.12
N LEU A 50 -12.03 -9.02 2.21
CA LEU A 50 -11.17 -9.67 3.18
C LEU A 50 -11.71 -9.46 4.59
N THR A 51 -11.48 -10.45 5.45
CA THR A 51 -11.58 -10.14 6.86
C THR A 51 -10.51 -9.08 7.21
N PRO A 52 -10.83 -8.15 8.10
CA PRO A 52 -9.92 -7.20 8.73
C PRO A 52 -8.52 -7.75 9.04
N SER A 53 -8.48 -8.97 9.59
CA SER A 53 -7.23 -9.61 9.97
C SER A 53 -6.42 -10.15 8.79
N GLU A 54 -7.04 -10.44 7.65
CA GLU A 54 -6.35 -10.93 6.45
C GLU A 54 -5.71 -9.79 5.67
N LEU A 55 -6.34 -8.60 5.61
CA LEU A 55 -5.79 -7.45 4.88
C LEU A 55 -4.45 -7.02 5.48
N ALA A 56 -4.43 -6.78 6.78
CA ALA A 56 -3.21 -6.42 7.51
C ALA A 56 -2.11 -7.50 7.36
N LYS A 57 -2.48 -8.79 7.42
CA LYS A 57 -1.54 -9.90 7.23
C LYS A 57 -0.96 -9.94 5.81
N ASN A 58 -1.81 -9.84 4.79
CA ASN A 58 -1.37 -9.86 3.40
C ASN A 58 -0.50 -8.64 3.07
N TYR A 59 -0.92 -7.45 3.51
CA TYR A 59 -0.16 -6.22 3.35
C TYR A 59 1.23 -6.33 3.98
N HIS A 60 1.31 -6.81 5.23
CA HIS A 60 2.58 -7.06 5.92
C HIS A 60 3.46 -8.06 5.17
N GLN A 61 2.89 -9.20 4.75
CA GLN A 61 3.61 -10.22 3.98
C GLN A 61 4.16 -9.66 2.67
N TYR A 62 3.38 -8.87 1.95
CA TYR A 62 3.76 -8.36 0.64
C TYR A 62 4.80 -7.25 0.72
N ILE A 63 4.74 -6.34 1.70
CA ILE A 63 5.80 -5.34 1.88
C ILE A 63 7.16 -6.00 2.12
N LYS A 64 7.20 -7.09 2.91
CA LYS A 64 8.44 -7.81 3.19
C LYS A 64 9.15 -8.30 1.93
N SER A 65 8.39 -8.75 0.94
CA SER A 65 8.92 -9.24 -0.33
C SER A 65 9.02 -8.16 -1.42
N PHE A 66 8.27 -7.06 -1.31
CA PHE A 66 8.20 -6.04 -2.37
C PHE A 66 9.53 -5.34 -2.62
N GLY A 67 10.31 -5.05 -1.57
CA GLY A 67 11.65 -4.49 -1.73
C GLY A 67 12.58 -5.39 -2.56
N MET A 68 12.50 -6.71 -2.34
CA MET A 68 13.27 -7.68 -3.13
C MET A 68 12.78 -7.76 -4.59
N LEU A 69 11.47 -7.63 -4.80
CA LEU A 69 10.92 -7.54 -6.16
C LEU A 69 11.47 -6.32 -6.90
N VAL A 70 11.50 -5.15 -6.26
CA VAL A 70 12.09 -3.92 -6.84
C VAL A 70 13.58 -4.09 -7.14
N LEU A 71 14.34 -4.74 -6.27
CA LEU A 71 15.77 -5.01 -6.51
C LEU A 71 16.01 -5.93 -7.71
N ASN A 72 15.17 -6.96 -7.88
CA ASN A 72 15.38 -7.98 -8.90
C ASN A 72 14.86 -7.60 -10.28
N SER A 73 13.72 -6.91 -10.36
CA SER A 73 13.07 -6.56 -11.64
C SER A 73 13.02 -5.06 -11.94
N GLY A 74 13.42 -4.22 -10.99
CA GLY A 74 13.30 -2.77 -11.09
C GLY A 74 11.93 -2.26 -10.64
N LEU A 75 11.87 -0.97 -10.30
CA LEU A 75 10.68 -0.32 -9.74
C LEU A 75 9.45 -0.44 -10.66
N VAL A 76 9.62 -0.16 -11.96
CA VAL A 76 8.51 -0.16 -12.92
C VAL A 76 7.90 -1.55 -13.08
N ALA A 77 8.74 -2.58 -13.26
CA ALA A 77 8.26 -3.96 -13.41
C ALA A 77 7.60 -4.47 -12.13
N ALA A 78 8.15 -4.13 -10.96
CA ALA A 78 7.55 -4.46 -9.67
C ALA A 78 6.15 -3.84 -9.50
N LEU A 79 5.99 -2.57 -9.89
CA LEU A 79 4.69 -1.88 -9.85
C LEU A 79 3.68 -2.47 -10.82
N LEU A 80 4.08 -2.76 -12.06
CA LEU A 80 3.22 -3.44 -13.04
C LEU A 80 2.81 -4.84 -12.57
N PHE A 81 3.72 -5.58 -11.95
CA PHE A 81 3.40 -6.87 -11.36
C PHE A 81 2.35 -6.73 -10.24
N ALA A 82 2.55 -5.80 -9.31
CA ALA A 82 1.58 -5.52 -8.25
C ALA A 82 0.22 -5.12 -8.83
N GLN A 83 0.22 -4.26 -9.84
CA GLN A 83 -1.00 -3.81 -10.53
C GLN A 83 -1.73 -5.00 -11.20
N GLY A 84 -0.97 -5.91 -11.82
CA GLY A 84 -1.50 -7.15 -12.37
C GLY A 84 -2.10 -8.09 -11.32
N LYS A 85 -1.67 -8.00 -10.05
CA LYS A 85 -2.28 -8.73 -8.92
C LYS A 85 -3.51 -8.01 -8.37
N ALA A 86 -3.44 -6.69 -8.24
CA ALA A 86 -4.56 -5.81 -7.87
C ALA A 86 -5.80 -6.01 -8.76
N ASN A 87 -5.61 -6.21 -10.07
CA ASN A 87 -6.75 -6.35 -10.99
C ASN A 87 -7.43 -7.75 -10.95
N LYS A 88 -6.91 -8.72 -10.18
CA LYS A 88 -7.45 -10.08 -10.17
C LYS A 88 -8.74 -10.23 -9.36
N GLY A 89 -9.15 -9.21 -8.61
CA GLY A 89 -10.36 -9.24 -7.78
C GLY A 89 -10.34 -10.34 -6.71
N ASP A 90 -9.15 -10.82 -6.34
CA ASP A 90 -8.97 -11.80 -5.28
C ASP A 90 -8.74 -11.10 -3.92
N LYS A 91 -8.74 -11.87 -2.84
CA LYS A 91 -8.41 -11.39 -1.49
C LYS A 91 -6.98 -10.82 -1.37
N LYS A 92 -6.17 -10.83 -2.41
CA LYS A 92 -4.79 -10.31 -2.38
C LYS A 92 -4.71 -8.96 -3.07
N ALA A 93 -5.65 -8.67 -3.96
CA ALA A 93 -5.75 -7.46 -4.74
C ALA A 93 -5.68 -6.19 -3.87
N GLU A 94 -6.45 -6.16 -2.78
CA GLU A 94 -6.55 -4.99 -1.93
C GLU A 94 -5.22 -4.62 -1.25
N ALA A 95 -4.48 -5.61 -0.76
CA ALA A 95 -3.17 -5.38 -0.17
C ALA A 95 -2.16 -4.84 -1.19
N TYR A 96 -2.20 -5.34 -2.44
CA TYR A 96 -1.36 -4.80 -3.52
C TYR A 96 -1.77 -3.38 -3.92
N ASN A 97 -3.07 -3.07 -3.97
CA ASN A 97 -3.56 -1.72 -4.23
C ASN A 97 -2.97 -0.72 -3.24
N LEU A 98 -3.06 -1.02 -1.93
CA LEU A 98 -2.52 -0.16 -0.89
C LEU A 98 -1.00 0.02 -1.01
N ILE A 99 -0.25 -1.04 -1.34
CA ILE A 99 1.21 -0.92 -1.53
C ILE A 99 1.55 0.01 -2.70
N ILE A 100 0.88 -0.16 -3.85
CA ILE A 100 1.10 0.69 -5.03
C ILE A 100 0.73 2.14 -4.71
N GLU A 101 -0.43 2.35 -4.08
CA GLU A 101 -0.91 3.66 -3.66
C GLU A 101 0.10 4.35 -2.75
N HIS A 102 0.47 3.71 -1.64
CA HIS A 102 1.39 4.29 -0.66
C HIS A 102 2.75 4.63 -1.29
N LEU A 103 3.27 3.73 -2.14
CA LEU A 103 4.56 3.95 -2.79
C LEU A 103 4.50 5.09 -3.82
N THR A 104 3.48 5.10 -4.68
CA THR A 104 3.35 6.16 -5.70
C THR A 104 3.03 7.52 -5.07
N LYS A 105 2.27 7.54 -3.98
CA LYS A 105 2.00 8.76 -3.20
C LYS A 105 3.28 9.30 -2.56
N TRP A 106 4.10 8.43 -1.94
CA TRP A 106 5.41 8.85 -1.42
C TRP A 106 6.31 9.45 -2.51
N LEU A 107 6.41 8.79 -3.67
CA LEU A 107 7.24 9.26 -4.78
C LEU A 107 6.74 10.60 -5.37
N ARG A 108 5.42 10.85 -5.37
CA ARG A 108 4.83 12.15 -5.71
C ARG A 108 5.19 13.23 -4.68
N CYS A 109 4.95 12.96 -3.40
CA CYS A 109 5.24 13.92 -2.33
C CYS A 109 6.73 14.27 -2.23
N SER A 110 7.60 13.31 -2.53
CA SER A 110 9.06 13.49 -2.55
C SER A 110 9.59 14.13 -3.85
N GLY A 111 8.72 14.46 -4.81
CA GLY A 111 9.11 15.13 -6.06
C GLY A 111 9.72 14.23 -7.13
N TYR A 112 9.67 12.91 -6.99
CA TYR A 112 10.15 11.97 -8.01
C TYR A 112 9.11 11.69 -9.10
N LEU A 113 7.85 12.03 -8.86
CA LEU A 113 6.75 11.99 -9.82
C LEU A 113 6.12 13.38 -9.94
N GLU A 114 5.43 13.64 -11.06
CA GLU A 114 4.72 14.91 -11.22
C GLU A 114 3.60 15.01 -10.18
N LYS A 115 3.46 16.19 -9.58
CA LYS A 115 2.35 16.49 -8.70
C LYS A 115 1.09 16.60 -9.57
N VAL A 116 0.06 15.88 -9.19
CA VAL A 116 -1.31 16.16 -9.67
C VAL A 116 -1.88 17.15 -8.66
N ASP A 117 -2.48 18.23 -9.16
CA ASP A 117 -2.85 19.43 -8.41
C ASP A 117 -3.47 19.10 -7.02
N ASP A 118 -2.78 19.54 -5.94
CA ASP A 118 -3.16 19.48 -4.51
C ASP A 118 -3.00 18.18 -3.66
N GLU A 119 -2.05 17.29 -3.96
CA GLU A 119 -2.13 15.91 -3.41
C GLU A 119 -0.99 15.39 -2.50
N CYS A 120 -0.80 16.00 -1.34
CA CYS A 120 -0.24 15.28 -0.18
C CYS A 120 -1.19 15.23 1.02
N GLU A 121 -2.43 15.71 0.88
CA GLU A 121 -3.43 15.66 1.95
C GLU A 121 -4.08 14.28 2.11
N ASN A 122 -4.66 14.07 3.29
CA ASN A 122 -5.23 12.79 3.72
C ASN A 122 -6.54 12.51 2.97
N ILE A 123 -6.59 11.37 2.27
CA ILE A 123 -7.79 10.94 1.56
C ILE A 123 -8.71 10.25 2.58
N GLN A 124 -9.87 10.85 2.86
CA GLN A 124 -10.82 10.30 3.86
C GLN A 124 -12.01 9.55 3.25
N ASN A 125 -12.30 9.67 1.94
CA ASN A 125 -13.53 9.11 1.35
C ASN A 125 -13.31 7.94 0.39
N VAL A 126 -14.29 7.02 0.36
CA VAL A 126 -14.27 5.80 -0.47
C VAL A 126 -14.31 6.11 -1.97
N GLN A 127 -15.00 7.18 -2.40
CA GLN A 127 -15.03 7.63 -3.80
C GLN A 127 -13.65 8.08 -4.31
N ASP A 128 -12.74 8.41 -3.41
CA ASP A 128 -11.39 8.82 -3.77
C ASP A 128 -10.51 7.62 -4.12
N ARG A 129 -10.88 6.39 -3.73
CA ARG A 129 -10.06 5.20 -4.00
C ARG A 129 -9.97 4.85 -5.48
N GLU A 130 -11.05 5.00 -6.24
CA GLU A 130 -11.01 4.74 -7.68
C GLU A 130 -10.18 5.80 -8.41
N LYS A 131 -10.31 7.06 -7.99
CA LYS A 131 -9.46 8.16 -8.47
C LYS A 131 -7.99 7.90 -8.13
N GLU A 132 -7.69 7.45 -6.92
CA GLU A 132 -6.34 7.17 -6.47
C GLU A 132 -5.72 5.98 -7.20
N ALA A 133 -6.50 4.91 -7.42
CA ALA A 133 -6.10 3.81 -8.27
C ALA A 133 -5.74 4.32 -9.68
N GLN A 134 -6.55 5.20 -10.26
CA GLN A 134 -6.26 5.78 -11.57
C GLN A 134 -4.99 6.65 -11.57
N LYS A 135 -4.76 7.46 -10.54
CA LYS A 135 -3.53 8.25 -10.39
C LYS A 135 -2.30 7.36 -10.21
N ALA A 136 -2.43 6.24 -9.50
CA ALA A 136 -1.38 5.25 -9.40
C ALA A 136 -1.04 4.65 -10.78
N LYS A 137 -2.05 4.38 -11.64
CA LYS A 137 -1.79 3.96 -13.03
C LYS A 137 -1.04 5.02 -13.82
N ASN A 138 -1.47 6.28 -13.72
CA ASN A 138 -0.80 7.40 -14.39
C ASN A 138 0.64 7.57 -13.90
N SER A 139 0.88 7.38 -12.59
CA SER A 139 2.20 7.42 -11.96
C SER A 139 3.13 6.34 -12.53
N ILE A 140 2.63 5.12 -12.73
CA ILE A 140 3.41 4.03 -13.34
C ILE A 140 3.77 4.37 -14.79
N GLN A 141 2.83 4.96 -15.54
CA GLN A 141 3.09 5.41 -16.92
C GLN A 141 4.13 6.54 -16.98
N GLN A 142 4.09 7.50 -16.04
CA GLN A 142 5.13 8.53 -15.91
C GLN A 142 6.50 7.93 -15.61
N LEU A 143 6.59 6.91 -14.75
CA LEU A 143 7.87 6.23 -14.50
C LEU A 143 8.41 5.56 -15.77
N TYR A 144 7.53 5.03 -16.62
CA TYR A 144 7.93 4.41 -17.88
C TYR A 144 8.49 5.42 -18.89
N SER A 145 8.00 6.66 -18.90
CA SER A 145 8.45 7.71 -19.83
C SER A 145 9.68 8.48 -19.38
N LYS A 146 10.14 8.32 -18.12
CA LYS A 146 11.30 9.05 -17.58
C LYS A 146 12.64 8.48 -18.03
N ASN A 147 13.63 9.37 -18.13
CA ASN A 147 15.01 8.99 -18.42
C ASN A 147 15.66 8.18 -17.28
N SER A 148 16.62 7.32 -17.63
CA SER A 148 17.27 6.38 -16.70
C SER A 148 17.76 6.99 -15.37
N PRO A 149 18.36 8.20 -15.30
CA PRO A 149 18.79 8.79 -14.03
C PRO A 149 17.64 9.02 -13.03
N HIS A 150 16.49 9.51 -13.51
CA HIS A 150 15.33 9.79 -12.67
C HIS A 150 14.72 8.49 -12.13
N ILE A 151 14.65 7.44 -12.97
CA ILE A 151 14.18 6.11 -12.54
C ILE A 151 15.10 5.54 -11.47
N ARG A 152 16.43 5.69 -11.59
CA ARG A 152 17.38 5.22 -10.57
C ARG A 152 17.19 5.93 -9.23
N GLN A 153 16.99 7.24 -9.25
CA GLN A 153 16.74 8.02 -8.04
C GLN A 153 15.40 7.61 -7.39
N ALA A 154 14.32 7.54 -8.18
CA ALA A 154 13.02 7.07 -7.71
C ALA A 154 13.10 5.63 -7.15
N THR A 155 13.90 4.76 -7.75
CA THR A 155 14.13 3.38 -7.26
C THR A 155 14.82 3.38 -5.91
N ARG A 156 15.85 4.20 -5.71
CA ARG A 156 16.55 4.33 -4.42
C ARG A 156 15.60 4.84 -3.34
N GLU A 157 14.82 5.86 -3.66
CA GLU A 157 13.83 6.39 -2.72
C GLU A 157 12.75 5.36 -2.39
N ALA A 158 12.22 4.67 -3.39
CA ALA A 158 11.22 3.62 -3.22
C ALA A 158 11.73 2.51 -2.29
N LEU A 159 12.97 2.05 -2.46
CA LEU A 159 13.57 1.03 -1.60
C LEU A 159 13.70 1.50 -0.15
N ALA A 160 14.14 2.75 0.04
CA ALA A 160 14.30 3.31 1.36
C ALA A 160 12.95 3.49 2.08
N PHE A 161 11.91 3.93 1.35
CA PHE A 161 10.55 3.98 1.88
C PHE A 161 9.99 2.60 2.21
N LEU A 162 10.15 1.61 1.32
CA LEU A 162 9.73 0.24 1.58
C LEU A 162 10.42 -0.36 2.81
N GLN A 163 11.66 0.01 3.08
CA GLN A 163 12.38 -0.41 4.28
C GLN A 163 11.76 0.17 5.56
N ASP A 164 11.42 1.46 5.57
CA ASP A 164 10.78 2.10 6.73
C ASP A 164 9.33 1.61 6.89
N LEU A 165 8.59 1.46 5.79
CA LEU A 165 7.27 0.87 5.77
C LEU A 165 7.26 -0.56 6.32
N LYS A 166 8.27 -1.37 5.96
CA LYS A 166 8.48 -2.71 6.51
C LYS A 166 8.70 -2.66 8.02
N ARG A 167 9.59 -1.80 8.51
CA ARG A 167 9.89 -1.66 9.94
C ARG A 167 8.64 -1.29 10.74
N VAL A 168 7.88 -0.33 10.25
CA VAL A 168 6.62 0.09 10.89
C VAL A 168 5.59 -1.04 10.85
N ALA A 169 5.45 -1.73 9.73
CA ALA A 169 4.51 -2.84 9.61
C ALA A 169 4.89 -4.01 10.52
N ASP A 170 6.18 -4.33 10.66
CA ASP A 170 6.68 -5.30 11.65
C ASP A 170 6.30 -4.87 13.07
N ALA A 171 6.50 -3.61 13.45
CA ALA A 171 6.16 -3.13 14.79
C ALA A 171 4.65 -3.06 15.09
N ARG A 172 3.80 -2.84 14.08
CA ARG A 172 2.38 -2.51 14.28
C ARG A 172 1.40 -3.60 13.86
N LEU A 173 1.77 -4.44 12.90
CA LEU A 173 0.88 -5.48 12.33
C LEU A 173 1.25 -6.90 12.76
N GLN A 174 2.46 -7.10 13.29
CA GLN A 174 2.88 -8.40 13.80
C GLN A 174 2.13 -8.68 15.12
N LYS A 175 1.27 -9.70 15.10
CA LYS A 175 0.69 -10.22 16.35
C LYS A 175 1.81 -10.89 17.14
N PRO A 176 1.82 -10.79 18.49
CA PRO A 176 2.71 -11.61 19.28
C PRO A 176 2.44 -13.06 18.90
N GLU A 177 3.47 -13.75 18.40
CA GLU A 177 3.41 -15.20 18.33
C GLU A 177 3.00 -15.65 19.72
N LYS A 178 1.93 -16.47 19.81
CA LYS A 178 1.63 -17.16 21.05
C LYS A 178 2.90 -17.95 21.34
N THR A 179 3.73 -17.44 22.25
CA THR A 179 4.84 -18.18 22.84
C THR A 179 4.24 -19.51 23.23
N GLY A 180 4.68 -20.55 22.51
CA GLY A 180 4.24 -21.91 22.71
C GLY A 180 4.22 -22.15 24.20
N ASN A 181 3.06 -22.62 24.65
CA ASN A 181 2.92 -23.26 25.94
C ASN A 181 3.90 -24.43 25.93
N ASP A 182 5.15 -24.20 26.32
CA ASP A 182 6.11 -25.22 26.71
C ASP A 182 5.64 -25.77 28.06
N GLY A 183 4.48 -26.44 28.01
CA GLY A 183 3.96 -27.26 29.06
C GLY A 183 4.48 -28.68 28.85
N LYS A 184 5.64 -28.97 29.42
CA LYS A 184 5.93 -30.09 30.34
C LYS A 184 7.41 -30.33 30.49
#